data_AF-A0A5U2GSM4-F1
#
_entry.id   AF-A0A5U2GSM4-F1
#
_cell.length_a   1.000
_cell.length_b   1.000
_cell.length_c   1.000
_cell.angle_alpha   90.00
_cell.angle_beta   90.00
_cell.angle_gamma   90.00
#
_symmetry.space_group_name_H-M   'P 1'
#
loop_
_entity.id
_entity.type
_entity.pdbx_description
1 polymer ?
#
loop_
_entity_poly.entity_id
_entity_poly.type
_entity_poly.pdbx_seq_one_letter_code
_entity_poly.pdbx_strand_id
1 'polypeptide(L)'
;TDTDAVNKRQLDNMAATASRGWNIQANGGDTETVAPGDTVNVAGGDNIEVTRTGRTLNIATGRRVSFDNVTIGGLTLDKDTGKISGLSDGTLSADSKDAVNGGQLFGTNVNVTANTRSIAANKALLDSGLNF
;
A
#
# COMPACT_ATOMS: atom_id res chain seq x y z
N THR A 1 2.78 45.22 41.00
CA THR A 1 2.08 45.51 39.74
C THR A 1 3.02 46.31 38.90
N ASP A 2 3.37 45.82 37.72
CA ASP A 2 4.17 46.62 36.81
C ASP A 2 3.25 47.72 36.25
N THR A 3 3.55 48.98 36.56
CA THR A 3 2.72 50.15 36.22
C THR A 3 3.40 51.08 35.22
N ASP A 4 4.56 50.66 34.71
CA ASP A 4 5.30 51.42 33.72
C ASP A 4 4.49 51.52 32.41
N ALA A 5 4.48 52.71 31.82
CA ALA A 5 3.81 52.94 30.56
C ALA A 5 4.58 52.29 29.40
N VAL A 6 3.87 51.59 28.51
CA VAL A 6 4.45 51.16 27.23
C VAL A 6 4.66 52.37 26.32
N ASN A 7 5.84 52.49 25.71
CA ASN A 7 6.07 53.49 24.67
C ASN A 7 5.64 52.98 23.29
N LYS A 8 5.36 53.89 22.34
CA LYS A 8 4.87 53.54 20.99
C LYS A 8 5.76 52.51 20.28
N ARG A 9 7.08 52.60 20.44
CA ARG A 9 8.02 51.65 19.83
C ARG A 9 7.85 50.24 20.38
N GLN A 10 7.63 50.08 21.68
CA GLN A 10 7.34 48.78 22.28
C GLN A 10 6.03 48.20 21.74
N LEU A 11 5.01 49.04 21.55
CA LEU A 11 3.73 48.64 20.96
C LEU A 11 3.87 48.26 19.48
N ASP A 12 4.58 49.07 18.68
CA ASP A 12 4.84 48.81 17.26
C ASP A 12 5.65 47.51 17.06
N ASN A 13 6.66 47.27 17.91
CA ASN A 13 7.45 46.03 17.87
C ASN A 13 6.59 44.79 18.19
N MET A 14 5.68 44.90 19.16
CA MET A 14 4.74 43.84 19.49
C MET A 14 3.75 43.61 18.33
N ALA A 15 3.21 44.67 17.73
CA ALA A 15 2.31 44.57 16.58
C ALA A 15 2.99 43.91 15.38
N ALA A 16 4.23 44.29 15.07
CA ALA A 16 5.02 43.66 14.01
C ALA A 16 5.26 42.18 14.30
N THR A 17 5.61 41.81 15.53
CA THR A 17 5.81 40.40 15.92
C THR A 17 4.52 39.59 15.80
N ALA A 18 3.40 40.14 16.30
CA ALA A 18 2.10 39.50 16.24
C ALA A 18 1.58 39.33 14.80
N SER A 19 1.95 40.24 13.89
CA SER A 19 1.45 40.26 12.50
C SER A 19 2.25 39.37 11.52
N ARG A 20 3.38 38.81 11.94
CA ARG A 20 4.31 38.09 11.05
C ARG A 20 3.82 36.72 10.58
N GLY A 21 2.94 36.07 11.33
CA GLY A 21 2.50 34.70 11.03
C GLY A 21 3.66 33.69 11.09
N TRP A 22 3.45 32.53 10.48
CA TRP A 22 4.46 31.48 10.33
C TRP A 22 4.33 30.83 8.95
N ASN A 23 5.38 30.14 8.51
CA ASN A 23 5.43 29.55 7.17
C ASN A 23 5.11 28.06 7.20
N ILE A 24 4.23 27.60 6.31
CA ILE A 24 3.93 26.19 6.06
C ILE A 24 4.60 25.72 4.76
N GLN A 25 5.16 24.52 4.80
CA GLN A 25 5.79 23.85 3.66
C GLN A 25 5.60 22.34 3.82
N ALA A 26 5.40 21.62 2.72
CA ALA A 26 5.37 20.17 2.69
C ALA A 26 6.51 19.64 1.83
N ASN A 27 7.27 18.66 2.34
CA ASN A 27 8.30 17.92 1.60
C ASN A 27 9.32 18.80 0.85
N GLY A 28 9.70 19.95 1.41
CA GLY A 28 10.65 20.88 0.77
C GLY A 28 10.10 21.64 -0.44
N GLY A 29 8.80 21.64 -0.68
CA GLY A 29 8.14 22.36 -1.76
C GLY A 29 8.03 23.87 -1.52
N ASP A 30 7.03 24.51 -2.13
CA ASP A 30 6.82 25.95 -1.93
C ASP A 30 6.41 26.27 -0.48
N THR A 31 6.77 27.48 -0.06
CA THR A 31 6.43 28.00 1.26
C THR A 31 5.25 28.97 1.17
N GLU A 32 4.26 28.78 2.02
CA GLU A 32 3.12 29.68 2.17
C GLU A 32 3.08 30.27 3.58
N THR A 33 2.78 31.57 3.71
CA THR A 33 2.68 32.22 5.02
C THR A 33 1.26 32.06 5.57
N VAL A 34 1.14 31.42 6.71
CA VAL A 34 -0.06 31.36 7.54
C VAL A 34 -0.10 32.62 8.40
N ALA A 35 -0.94 33.57 8.01
CA ALA A 35 -1.12 34.82 8.73
C ALA A 35 -1.89 34.62 10.05
N PRO A 36 -1.80 35.57 10.99
CA PRO A 36 -2.60 35.53 12.20
C PRO A 36 -4.10 35.50 11.88
N GLY A 37 -4.80 34.50 12.41
CA GLY A 37 -6.23 34.27 12.14
C GLY A 37 -6.50 33.23 11.06
N ASP A 38 -5.49 32.86 10.26
CA ASP A 38 -5.63 31.78 9.29
C ASP A 38 -5.79 30.42 9.96
N THR A 39 -6.38 29.48 9.21
CA THR A 39 -6.53 28.09 9.63
C THR A 39 -5.77 27.19 8.68
N VAL A 40 -4.93 26.31 9.25
CA VAL A 40 -4.35 25.20 8.51
C VAL A 40 -5.25 23.99 8.65
N ASN A 41 -5.73 23.48 7.51
CA ASN A 41 -6.48 22.24 7.45
C ASN A 41 -5.53 21.05 7.23
N VAL A 42 -5.65 20.01 8.05
CA VAL A 42 -4.97 18.73 7.82
C VAL A 42 -6.02 17.79 7.23
N ALA A 43 -6.01 17.67 5.90
CA ALA A 43 -6.95 16.83 5.18
C ALA A 43 -6.50 15.36 5.19
N GLY A 44 -7.47 14.46 5.32
CA GLY A 44 -7.27 13.05 4.95
C GLY A 44 -7.21 12.87 3.43
N GLY A 45 -6.79 11.69 3.00
CA GLY A 45 -6.83 11.25 1.62
C GLY A 45 -7.49 9.88 1.52
N ASP A 46 -7.33 9.18 0.39
CA ASP A 46 -7.98 7.88 0.16
C ASP A 46 -7.63 6.84 1.24
N ASN A 47 -6.37 6.83 1.68
CA ASN A 47 -5.84 5.83 2.61
C ASN A 47 -5.55 6.38 4.00
N ILE A 48 -5.68 7.69 4.22
CA ILE A 48 -5.34 8.35 5.48
C ILE A 48 -6.59 9.00 6.08
N GLU A 49 -6.95 8.55 7.27
CA GLU A 49 -8.03 9.11 8.09
C GLU A 49 -7.44 10.12 9.08
N VAL A 50 -7.99 11.34 9.07
CA VAL A 50 -7.61 12.42 10.00
C VAL A 50 -8.82 12.79 10.83
N THR A 51 -8.70 12.64 12.16
CA THR A 51 -9.73 13.04 13.13
C THR A 51 -9.14 13.95 14.20
N ARG A 52 -9.98 14.75 14.85
CA ARG A 52 -9.55 15.67 15.92
C ARG A 52 -10.44 15.53 17.14
N THR A 53 -9.82 15.37 18.30
CA THR A 53 -10.49 15.45 19.61
C THR A 53 -9.74 16.45 20.48
N GLY A 54 -10.33 17.62 20.74
CA GLY A 54 -9.69 18.67 21.53
C GLY A 54 -8.38 19.16 20.89
N ARG A 55 -7.24 18.96 21.56
CA ARG A 55 -5.91 19.36 21.04
C ARG A 55 -5.15 18.20 20.37
N THR A 56 -5.77 17.04 20.26
CA THR A 56 -5.18 15.87 19.63
C THR A 56 -5.68 15.74 18.20
N LEU A 57 -4.74 15.73 17.25
CA LEU A 57 -4.97 15.26 15.90
C LEU A 57 -4.58 13.78 15.83
N ASN A 58 -5.52 12.93 15.45
CA ASN A 58 -5.26 11.51 15.21
C ASN A 58 -5.19 11.28 13.71
N ILE A 59 -4.02 10.84 13.25
CA ILE A 59 -3.74 10.50 11.85
C ILE A 59 -3.50 9.00 11.80
N ALA A 60 -4.34 8.28 11.06
CA ALA A 60 -4.31 6.84 10.95
C ALA A 60 -4.43 6.40 9.50
N THR A 61 -4.01 5.18 9.19
CA THR A 61 -4.41 4.54 7.94
C THR A 61 -5.87 4.13 8.03
N GLY A 62 -6.59 4.23 6.90
CA GLY A 62 -7.96 3.75 6.80
C GLY A 62 -8.03 2.24 7.04
N ARG A 63 -9.15 1.76 7.58
CA ARG A 63 -9.38 0.32 7.78
C ARG A 63 -9.51 -0.46 6.47
N ARG A 64 -9.80 0.25 5.37
CA ARG A 64 -9.71 -0.23 4.00
C ARG A 64 -8.85 0.78 3.25
N VAL A 65 -7.88 0.27 2.51
CA VAL A 65 -6.94 1.07 1.73
C VAL A 65 -6.97 0.60 0.29
N SER A 66 -6.82 1.54 -0.63
CA SER A 66 -6.73 1.31 -2.07
C SER A 66 -5.35 1.75 -2.53
N PHE A 67 -4.62 0.84 -3.15
CA PHE A 67 -3.33 1.12 -3.77
C PHE A 67 -3.38 0.69 -5.23
N ASP A 68 -2.71 1.44 -6.10
CA ASP A 68 -2.52 1.01 -7.49
C ASP A 68 -1.59 -0.20 -7.56
N ASN A 69 -0.53 -0.18 -6.75
CA ASN A 69 0.42 -1.27 -6.61
C ASN A 69 0.94 -1.35 -5.17
N VAL A 70 1.11 -2.58 -4.68
CA VAL A 70 1.82 -2.86 -3.42
C VAL A 70 3.03 -3.71 -3.74
N THR A 71 4.22 -3.16 -3.47
CA THR A 71 5.49 -3.87 -3.65
C THR A 71 5.99 -4.37 -2.30
N ILE A 72 6.14 -5.69 -2.15
CA ILE A 72 6.71 -6.32 -0.95
C ILE A 72 7.93 -7.11 -1.39
N GLY A 73 9.10 -6.47 -1.38
CA GLY A 73 10.30 -7.04 -1.99
C GLY A 73 10.07 -7.29 -3.48
N GLY A 74 10.16 -8.55 -3.91
CA GLY A 74 9.89 -8.95 -5.30
C GLY A 74 8.41 -9.20 -5.65
N LEU A 75 7.50 -9.17 -4.67
CA LEU A 75 6.08 -9.46 -4.88
C LEU A 75 5.32 -8.20 -5.34
N THR A 76 4.43 -8.36 -6.32
CA THR A 76 3.51 -7.31 -6.77
C THR A 76 2.06 -7.80 -6.75
N LEU A 77 1.14 -7.01 -6.19
CA LEU A 77 -0.30 -7.14 -6.36
C LEU A 77 -0.81 -6.01 -7.26
N ASP A 78 -1.37 -6.39 -8.41
CA ASP A 78 -1.83 -5.46 -9.46
C ASP A 78 -3.36 -5.33 -9.43
N LYS A 79 -3.88 -4.11 -9.26
CA LYS A 79 -5.33 -3.87 -9.13
C LYS A 79 -6.13 -4.10 -10.41
N ASP A 80 -5.50 -3.91 -11.58
CA ASP A 80 -6.20 -3.91 -12.86
C ASP A 80 -6.35 -5.33 -13.39
N THR A 81 -5.36 -6.18 -13.14
CA THR A 81 -5.33 -7.58 -13.55
C THR A 81 -5.69 -8.55 -12.43
N GLY A 82 -5.68 -8.09 -11.16
CA GLY A 82 -5.85 -8.94 -9.98
C GLY A 82 -4.72 -9.95 -9.78
N LYS A 83 -3.61 -9.81 -10.52
CA LYS A 83 -2.50 -10.77 -10.48
C LYS A 83 -1.61 -10.53 -9.26
N ILE A 84 -1.18 -11.64 -8.68
CA ILE A 84 -0.07 -11.70 -7.73
C ILE A 84 1.14 -12.27 -8.49
N SER A 85 2.20 -11.49 -8.64
CA SER A 85 3.40 -11.86 -9.40
C SER A 85 4.66 -11.74 -8.54
N GLY A 86 5.74 -12.40 -8.98
CA GLY A 86 7.01 -12.43 -8.23
C GLY A 86 7.09 -13.51 -7.14
N LEU A 87 6.17 -14.49 -7.15
CA LEU A 87 6.24 -15.67 -6.29
C LEU A 87 7.38 -16.59 -6.72
N SER A 88 8.37 -16.78 -5.85
CA SER A 88 9.29 -17.92 -5.94
C SER A 88 8.53 -19.24 -5.90
N ASP A 89 9.15 -20.32 -6.36
CA ASP A 89 8.56 -21.66 -6.25
C ASP A 89 8.26 -21.98 -4.78
N GLY A 90 7.02 -22.36 -4.50
CA GLY A 90 6.60 -22.78 -3.18
C GLY A 90 7.11 -24.18 -2.85
N THR A 91 7.36 -24.46 -1.58
CA THR A 91 7.75 -25.79 -1.14
C THR A 91 6.61 -26.78 -1.38
N LEU A 92 6.90 -27.93 -2.00
CA LEU A 92 5.92 -29.00 -2.21
C LEU A 92 6.12 -30.13 -1.20
N SER A 93 5.48 -30.00 -0.04
CA SER A 93 5.47 -31.01 1.03
C SER A 93 4.10 -31.08 1.70
N ALA A 94 3.85 -32.14 2.47
CA ALA A 94 2.56 -32.37 3.12
C ALA A 94 2.16 -31.23 4.08
N ASP A 95 3.14 -30.61 4.74
CA ASP A 95 2.91 -29.55 5.73
C ASP A 95 3.03 -28.14 5.16
N SER A 96 3.42 -28.00 3.88
CA SER A 96 3.65 -26.70 3.26
C SER A 96 2.41 -25.80 3.31
N LYS A 97 2.67 -24.50 3.51
CA LYS A 97 1.68 -23.41 3.43
C LYS A 97 2.08 -22.38 2.36
N ASP A 98 3.11 -22.69 1.58
CA ASP A 98 3.59 -21.80 0.52
C ASP A 98 2.57 -21.76 -0.62
N ALA A 99 2.39 -20.59 -1.21
CA ALA A 99 1.66 -20.48 -2.47
C ALA A 99 2.48 -21.13 -3.59
N VAL A 100 1.80 -21.82 -4.51
CA VAL A 100 2.42 -22.35 -5.73
C VAL A 100 2.27 -21.35 -6.86
N ASN A 101 3.32 -21.19 -7.66
CA ASN A 101 3.26 -20.33 -8.84
C ASN A 101 2.83 -21.10 -10.11
N GLY A 102 2.62 -20.36 -11.19
CA GLY A 102 2.19 -20.94 -12.47
C GLY A 102 3.18 -21.93 -13.09
N GLY A 103 4.50 -21.75 -12.86
CA GLY A 103 5.52 -22.66 -13.36
C GLY A 103 5.42 -24.05 -12.73
N GLN A 104 5.17 -24.12 -11.42
CA GLN A 104 4.98 -25.38 -10.71
C GLN A 104 3.72 -26.12 -11.17
N LEU A 105 2.58 -25.43 -11.28
CA LEU A 105 1.33 -26.04 -11.77
C LEU A 105 1.47 -26.51 -13.23
N PHE A 106 2.19 -25.74 -14.05
CA PHE A 106 2.48 -26.14 -15.43
C PHE A 106 3.29 -27.45 -15.48
N GLY A 107 4.32 -27.59 -14.64
CA GLY A 107 5.09 -28.83 -14.52
C GLY A 107 4.22 -30.04 -14.15
N THR A 108 3.31 -29.89 -13.18
CA THR A 108 2.33 -30.93 -12.85
C THR A 108 1.43 -31.30 -14.04
N ASN A 109 0.92 -30.30 -14.77
CA ASN A 109 0.05 -30.53 -15.93
C ASN A 109 0.75 -31.26 -17.08
N VAL A 110 2.06 -31.04 -17.26
CA VAL A 110 2.88 -31.82 -18.22
C VAL A 110 2.89 -33.29 -17.83
N ASN A 111 3.13 -33.61 -16.56
CA ASN A 111 3.14 -34.99 -16.06
C ASN A 111 1.76 -35.66 -16.19
N VAL A 112 0.68 -34.94 -15.86
CA VAL A 112 -0.70 -35.42 -16.05
C VAL A 112 -0.97 -35.74 -17.52
N THR A 113 -0.56 -34.86 -18.43
CA THR A 113 -0.72 -35.09 -19.87
C THR A 113 0.05 -36.33 -20.34
N ALA A 114 1.25 -36.56 -19.83
CA ALA A 114 2.02 -37.77 -20.13
C ALA A 114 1.30 -39.04 -19.65
N ASN A 115 0.77 -39.03 -18.42
CA ASN A 115 -0.01 -40.15 -17.87
C ASN A 115 -1.25 -40.44 -18.72
N THR A 116 -1.97 -39.42 -19.17
CA THR A 116 -3.14 -39.58 -20.06
C THR A 116 -2.76 -40.30 -21.35
N ARG A 117 -1.62 -39.96 -21.96
CA ARG A 117 -1.13 -40.65 -23.17
C ARG A 117 -0.78 -42.11 -22.89
N SER A 118 -0.08 -42.39 -21.79
CA SER A 118 0.28 -43.75 -21.39
C SER A 118 -0.96 -44.62 -21.16
N ILE A 119 -2.01 -44.07 -20.53
CA ILE A 119 -3.28 -44.76 -20.33
C ILE A 119 -3.96 -45.09 -21.66
N ALA A 120 -3.99 -44.14 -22.60
CA ALA A 120 -4.55 -44.37 -23.93
C ALA A 120 -3.79 -45.47 -24.71
N ALA A 121 -2.45 -45.47 -24.62
CA ALA A 121 -1.62 -46.50 -25.23
C ALA A 121 -1.89 -47.88 -24.61
N ASN A 122 -1.96 -47.98 -23.28
CA ASN A 122 -2.29 -49.23 -22.60
C ASN A 122 -3.68 -49.75 -23.01
N LYS A 123 -4.66 -48.86 -23.16
CA LYS A 123 -5.99 -49.23 -23.67
C LYS A 123 -5.91 -49.82 -25.08
N ALA A 124 -5.18 -49.19 -26.00
CA ALA A 124 -5.04 -49.69 -27.36
C ALA A 124 -4.39 -51.08 -27.40
N LEU A 125 -3.42 -51.36 -26.53
CA LEU A 125 -2.80 -52.67 -26.40
C LEU A 125 -3.81 -53.72 -25.93
N LEU A 126 -4.61 -53.42 -24.91
CA LEU A 126 -5.67 -54.32 -24.43
C LEU A 126 -6.69 -54.63 -25.54
N ASP A 127 -7.15 -53.61 -26.26
CA ASP A 127 -8.09 -53.78 -27.36
C ASP A 127 -7.49 -54.68 -28.47
N SER A 128 -6.19 -54.55 -28.77
CA SER A 128 -5.51 -55.38 -29.78
C SER A 128 -5.28 -56.84 -29.32
N GLY A 129 -5.06 -57.07 -28.03
CA GLY A 129 -4.82 -58.39 -27.45
C GLY A 129 -6.08 -59.23 -27.23
N LEU A 130 -7.27 -58.63 -27.40
CA LEU A 130 -8.58 -59.30 -27.32
C LEU A 130 -9.11 -59.74 -28.69
N ASN A 131 -8.36 -59.52 -29.78
CA ASN A 131 -8.66 -60.10 -31.09
C ASN A 131 -8.28 -61.58 -31.11
N PHE A 132 -9.10 -62.41 -30.45
CA PHE A 132 -9.09 -63.87 -30.56
C PHE A 132 -10.15 -64.35 -31.55
#